data_AF-A0A1E4FHW7-F1
#
_entry.id   AF-A0A1E4FHW7-F1
#
_cell.length_a   1.000
_cell.length_b   1.000
_cell.length_c   1.000
_cell.angle_alpha   90.00
_cell.angle_beta   90.00
_cell.angle_gamma   90.00
#
_symmetry.space_group_name_H-M   'P 1'
#
loop_
_entity.id
_entity.type
_entity.pdbx_description
1 polymer ?
#
loop_
_entity_poly.entity_id
_entity_poly.type
_entity_poly.pdbx_seq_one_letter_code
_entity_poly.pdbx_strand_id
1 'polypeptide(L)'
;MADNPSPLERRRRAPWLFWQAAENARFSSRVLWATSPDAVTAIADEIFCGDATPEGMREAFRREAAIALELVIKTVIAQRIENETARRDVLKVRPVHDLPALWGEASLPSLPHEDVGRLVYAKYVLLWTGQYPAPNTDGDYRKMTAELSKYEDTKFQLGRLRSTVRLSFTWDDFDRIYQTAADTFRAIVPQIDEDGWLIIPEGPRKFTRD
;
A
#
# COMPACT_ATOMS: atom_id res chain seq x y z
N MET A 1 -30.74 21.21 0.59
CA MET A 1 -30.69 19.84 1.14
C MET A 1 -29.48 19.18 0.52
N ALA A 2 -28.44 18.88 1.32
CA ALA A 2 -27.29 18.15 0.79
C ALA A 2 -27.74 16.71 0.53
N ASP A 3 -27.63 16.25 -0.71
CA ASP A 3 -27.97 14.88 -1.09
C ASP A 3 -27.18 13.90 -0.23
N ASN A 4 -27.89 13.01 0.46
CA ASN A 4 -27.23 11.94 1.21
C ASN A 4 -26.45 11.07 0.22
N PRO A 5 -25.14 10.86 0.42
CA PRO A 5 -24.34 10.10 -0.52
C PRO A 5 -24.89 8.67 -0.67
N SER A 6 -24.88 8.17 -1.91
CA SER A 6 -25.33 6.81 -2.21
C SER A 6 -24.61 5.78 -1.33
N PRO A 7 -25.19 4.60 -1.07
CA PRO A 7 -24.51 3.53 -0.32
C PRO A 7 -23.13 3.18 -0.88
N LEU A 8 -22.96 3.21 -2.21
CA LEU A 8 -21.66 2.98 -2.87
C LEU A 8 -20.67 4.11 -2.60
N GLU A 9 -21.14 5.36 -2.59
CA GLU A 9 -20.31 6.52 -2.29
C GLU A 9 -19.91 6.56 -0.81
N ARG A 10 -20.78 6.11 0.10
CA ARG A 10 -20.42 5.88 1.50
C ARG A 10 -19.35 4.80 1.64
N ARG A 11 -19.46 3.70 0.90
CA ARG A 11 -18.44 2.62 0.91
C ARG A 11 -17.09 3.09 0.38
N ARG A 12 -17.05 3.93 -0.65
CA ARG A 12 -15.80 4.52 -1.19
C ARG A 12 -15.07 5.44 -0.22
N ARG A 13 -15.74 5.84 0.86
CA ARG A 13 -15.23 6.77 1.87
C ARG A 13 -14.97 6.10 3.22
N ALA A 14 -15.44 4.86 3.41
CA ALA A 14 -15.36 4.17 4.70
C ALA A 14 -13.94 3.65 4.98
N PRO A 15 -13.24 4.17 6.01
CA PRO A 15 -11.88 3.74 6.34
C PRO A 15 -11.81 2.25 6.63
N TRP A 16 -12.79 1.72 7.37
CA TRP A 16 -12.87 0.31 7.76
C TRP A 16 -12.94 -0.67 6.59
N LEU A 17 -13.50 -0.27 5.45
CA LEU A 17 -13.52 -1.14 4.26
C LEU A 17 -12.13 -1.24 3.62
N PHE A 18 -11.41 -0.12 3.54
CA PHE A 18 -10.01 -0.14 3.12
C PHE A 18 -9.15 -0.94 4.09
N TRP A 19 -9.36 -0.77 5.40
CA TRP A 19 -8.64 -1.50 6.43
C TRP A 19 -8.83 -3.01 6.31
N GLN A 20 -10.07 -3.48 6.21
CA GLN A 20 -10.37 -4.89 6.08
C GLN A 20 -9.76 -5.49 4.80
N ALA A 21 -9.83 -4.77 3.69
CA ALA A 21 -9.21 -5.19 2.44
C ALA A 21 -7.67 -5.20 2.52
N ALA A 22 -7.07 -4.24 3.22
CA ALA A 22 -5.62 -4.19 3.46
C ALA A 22 -5.15 -5.37 4.30
N GLU A 23 -5.86 -5.70 5.39
CA GLU A 23 -5.54 -6.85 6.24
C GLU A 23 -5.68 -8.18 5.49
N ASN A 24 -6.70 -8.32 4.64
CA ASN A 24 -6.85 -9.51 3.79
C ASN A 24 -5.68 -9.66 2.80
N ALA A 25 -5.30 -8.58 2.12
CA ALA A 25 -4.15 -8.60 1.20
C ALA A 25 -2.83 -8.88 1.93
N ARG A 26 -2.65 -8.32 3.13
CA ARG A 26 -1.50 -8.59 4.00
C ARG A 26 -1.45 -10.05 4.48
N PHE A 27 -2.60 -10.64 4.81
CA PHE A 27 -2.69 -12.06 5.15
C PHE A 27 -2.31 -12.94 3.95
N SER A 28 -2.88 -12.66 2.77
CA SER A 28 -2.54 -13.37 1.53
C SER A 28 -1.05 -13.29 1.21
N SER A 29 -0.46 -12.09 1.32
CA SER A 29 0.98 -11.92 1.08
C SER A 29 1.82 -12.70 2.11
N ARG A 30 1.39 -12.80 3.38
CA ARG A 30 2.07 -13.61 4.39
C ARG A 30 2.10 -15.09 4.02
N VAL A 31 0.96 -15.61 3.57
CA VAL A 31 0.82 -17.01 3.16
C VAL A 31 1.72 -17.29 1.95
N LEU A 32 1.69 -16.42 0.94
CA LEU A 32 2.52 -16.53 -0.26
C LEU A 32 4.03 -16.50 0.09
N TRP A 33 4.44 -15.62 1.01
CA TRP A 33 5.82 -15.55 1.49
C TRP A 33 6.25 -16.78 2.28
N ALA A 34 5.34 -17.36 3.07
CA ALA A 34 5.59 -18.52 3.91
C ALA A 34 5.53 -19.86 3.15
N THR A 35 5.11 -19.85 1.88
CA THR A 35 4.81 -21.09 1.16
C THR A 35 6.10 -21.90 0.97
N SER A 36 6.10 -23.12 1.50
CA SER A 36 7.22 -24.06 1.37
C SER A 36 7.37 -24.54 -0.07
N PRO A 37 8.59 -24.89 -0.52
CA PRO A 37 8.82 -25.49 -1.84
C PRO A 37 7.90 -26.68 -2.15
N ASP A 38 7.67 -27.58 -1.19
CA ASP A 38 6.80 -28.76 -1.35
C ASP A 38 5.35 -28.38 -1.69
N ALA A 39 4.84 -27.32 -1.06
CA ALA A 39 3.52 -26.78 -1.35
C ALA A 39 3.45 -26.10 -2.73
N VAL A 40 4.54 -25.46 -3.17
CA VAL A 40 4.65 -24.89 -4.53
C VAL A 40 4.57 -26.01 -5.57
N THR A 41 5.26 -27.14 -5.34
CA THR A 41 5.19 -28.31 -6.22
C THR A 41 3.78 -28.90 -6.25
N ALA A 42 3.12 -29.07 -5.11
CA ALA A 42 1.74 -29.59 -5.06
C ALA A 42 0.73 -28.69 -5.82
N ILE A 43 0.88 -27.36 -5.73
CA ILE A 43 0.03 -26.40 -6.46
C ILE A 43 0.26 -26.51 -7.99
N ALA A 44 1.50 -26.74 -8.42
CA ALA A 44 1.85 -26.92 -9.82
C ALA A 44 1.14 -28.14 -10.45
N ASP A 45 0.97 -29.20 -9.65
CA ASP A 45 0.35 -30.46 -10.09
C ASP A 45 -1.19 -30.37 -10.17
N GLU A 46 -1.81 -29.51 -9.36
CA GLU A 46 -3.27 -29.36 -9.27
C GLU A 46 -3.84 -28.34 -10.26
N ILE A 47 -3.11 -27.24 -10.51
CA ILE A 47 -3.52 -26.18 -11.42
C ILE A 47 -2.76 -26.35 -12.73
N PHE A 48 -3.46 -26.48 -13.86
CA PHE A 48 -2.87 -26.46 -15.21
C PHE A 48 -2.33 -25.06 -15.57
N CYS A 49 -1.49 -24.48 -14.70
CA CYS A 49 -0.65 -23.33 -14.94
C CYS A 49 0.77 -23.87 -14.87
N GLY A 50 1.30 -24.29 -16.02
CA GLY A 50 2.50 -25.11 -16.17
C GLY A 50 3.82 -24.59 -15.58
N ASP A 51 3.82 -23.55 -14.75
CA ASP A 51 4.99 -22.98 -14.10
C ASP A 51 4.63 -22.31 -12.75
N ALA A 52 4.03 -23.04 -11.79
CA ALA A 52 4.04 -22.59 -10.39
C ALA A 52 5.49 -22.67 -9.86
N THR A 53 6.29 -21.68 -10.23
CA THR A 53 7.70 -21.55 -9.86
C THR A 53 7.84 -20.72 -8.58
N PRO A 54 8.94 -20.89 -7.82
CA PRO A 54 9.29 -19.98 -6.72
C PRO A 54 9.22 -18.50 -7.14
N GLU A 55 9.57 -18.20 -8.39
CA GLU A 55 9.47 -16.87 -9.00
C GLU A 55 8.02 -16.40 -9.11
N GLY A 56 7.10 -17.23 -9.62
CA GLY A 56 5.68 -16.92 -9.69
C GLY A 56 5.06 -16.60 -8.32
N MET A 57 5.44 -17.37 -7.30
CA MET A 57 5.00 -17.13 -5.91
C MET A 57 5.57 -15.82 -5.34
N ARG A 58 6.82 -15.49 -5.64
CA ARG A 58 7.42 -14.20 -5.26
C ARG A 58 6.73 -13.02 -5.93
N GLU A 59 6.38 -13.14 -7.22
CA GLU A 59 5.61 -12.11 -7.92
C GLU A 59 4.19 -11.99 -7.37
N ALA A 60 3.54 -13.10 -7.03
CA ALA A 60 2.23 -13.07 -6.36
C ALA A 60 2.31 -12.37 -4.98
N PHE A 61 3.31 -12.72 -4.16
CA PHE A 61 3.57 -12.06 -2.88
C PHE A 61 3.72 -10.54 -3.05
N ARG A 62 4.55 -10.10 -4.00
CA ARG A 62 4.78 -8.66 -4.24
C ARG A 62 3.52 -7.93 -4.65
N ARG A 63 2.67 -8.57 -5.46
CA ARG A 63 1.38 -8.01 -5.89
C ARG A 63 0.44 -7.79 -4.70
N GLU A 64 0.21 -8.83 -3.90
CA GLU A 64 -0.62 -8.74 -2.70
C GLU A 64 -0.06 -7.75 -1.67
N ALA A 65 1.26 -7.74 -1.46
CA ALA A 65 1.93 -6.78 -0.59
C ALA A 65 1.78 -5.32 -1.07
N ALA A 66 1.89 -5.07 -2.37
CA ALA A 66 1.68 -3.74 -2.94
C ALA A 66 0.23 -3.27 -2.81
N ILE A 67 -0.75 -4.17 -3.02
CA ILE A 67 -2.17 -3.90 -2.78
C ILE A 67 -2.42 -3.57 -1.31
N ALA A 68 -1.85 -4.35 -0.39
CA ALA A 68 -1.96 -4.11 1.05
C ALA A 68 -1.42 -2.73 1.43
N LEU A 69 -0.26 -2.33 0.90
CA LEU A 69 0.32 -0.99 1.11
C LEU A 69 -0.59 0.12 0.59
N GLU A 70 -1.11 0.00 -0.63
CA GLU A 70 -2.03 0.99 -1.19
C GLU A 70 -3.27 1.16 -0.30
N LEU A 71 -3.87 0.06 0.12
CA LEU A 71 -5.12 0.06 0.88
C LEU A 71 -4.93 0.59 2.30
N VAL A 72 -3.83 0.25 2.99
CA VAL A 72 -3.57 0.78 4.34
C VAL A 72 -3.30 2.28 4.31
N ILE A 73 -2.61 2.79 3.27
CA ILE A 73 -2.41 4.24 3.10
C ILE A 73 -3.77 4.92 2.82
N LYS A 74 -4.60 4.34 1.95
CA LYS A 74 -5.95 4.86 1.66
C LYS A 74 -6.85 4.84 2.89
N THR A 75 -6.68 3.88 3.78
CA THR A 75 -7.35 3.82 5.08
C THR A 75 -7.04 5.06 5.92
N VAL A 76 -5.76 5.45 6.03
CA VAL A 76 -5.34 6.65 6.76
C VAL A 76 -5.93 7.91 6.13
N ILE A 77 -5.88 8.04 4.80
CA ILE A 77 -6.49 9.19 4.09
C ILE A 77 -7.98 9.28 4.38
N ALA A 78 -8.70 8.16 4.25
CA ALA A 78 -10.14 8.10 4.51
C ALA A 78 -10.46 8.54 5.94
N GLN A 79 -9.73 8.02 6.94
CA GLN A 79 -9.95 8.35 8.35
C GLN A 79 -9.66 9.82 8.65
N ARG A 80 -8.63 10.41 8.05
CA ARG A 80 -8.35 11.84 8.19
C ARG A 80 -9.44 12.70 7.56
N ILE A 81 -10.01 12.29 6.43
CA ILE A 81 -11.16 12.99 5.83
C ILE A 81 -12.37 12.90 6.76
N GLU A 82 -12.67 11.71 7.30
CA GLU A 82 -13.78 11.50 8.24
C GLU A 82 -13.61 12.31 9.53
N ASN A 83 -12.39 12.44 10.04
CA ASN A 83 -12.07 13.24 11.22
C ASN A 83 -11.97 14.76 10.96
N GLU A 84 -12.09 15.19 9.70
CA GLU A 84 -11.85 16.56 9.23
C GLU A 84 -10.43 17.08 9.51
N THR A 85 -9.44 16.16 9.57
CA THR A 85 -8.01 16.46 9.81
C THR A 85 -7.13 16.23 8.57
N ALA A 86 -7.74 15.90 7.43
CA ALA A 86 -7.03 15.81 6.15
C ALA A 86 -6.48 17.18 5.73
N ARG A 87 -5.43 17.16 4.89
CA ARG A 87 -4.93 18.38 4.24
C ARG A 87 -6.05 19.05 3.44
N ARG A 88 -6.03 20.39 3.35
CA ARG A 88 -7.09 21.18 2.69
C ARG A 88 -7.35 20.79 1.23
N ASP A 89 -6.32 20.30 0.53
CA ASP A 89 -6.37 19.85 -0.86
C ASP A 89 -6.89 18.41 -1.04
N VAL A 90 -7.07 17.66 0.05
CA VAL A 90 -7.47 16.25 0.05
C VAL A 90 -8.93 16.11 0.49
N LEU A 91 -9.84 16.14 -0.48
CA LEU A 91 -11.29 16.05 -0.24
C LEU A 91 -11.85 14.62 -0.36
N LYS A 92 -11.11 13.73 -1.00
CA LYS A 92 -11.49 12.33 -1.22
C LYS A 92 -10.26 11.45 -1.40
N VAL A 93 -10.38 10.18 -1.07
CA VAL A 93 -9.38 9.17 -1.42
C VAL A 93 -9.29 9.08 -2.96
N ARG A 94 -8.11 9.35 -3.52
CA ARG A 94 -7.93 9.33 -4.96
C ARG A 94 -7.83 7.89 -5.48
N PRO A 95 -8.44 7.57 -6.65
CA PRO A 95 -8.30 6.27 -7.29
C PRO A 95 -6.99 6.21 -8.09
N VAL A 96 -5.86 6.40 -7.42
CA VAL A 96 -4.50 6.32 -8.01
C VAL A 96 -3.66 5.28 -7.28
N HIS A 97 -2.62 4.79 -7.95
CA HIS A 97 -1.66 3.78 -7.44
C HIS A 97 -0.28 4.39 -7.18
N ASP A 98 -0.18 5.72 -7.14
CA ASP A 98 1.06 6.39 -6.81
C ASP A 98 1.26 6.39 -5.29
N LEU A 99 1.83 5.30 -4.78
CA LEU A 99 2.02 5.08 -3.34
C LEU A 99 2.83 6.21 -2.68
N PRO A 100 3.94 6.71 -3.24
CA PRO A 100 4.64 7.88 -2.70
C PRO A 100 3.75 9.13 -2.59
N ALA A 101 2.93 9.42 -3.62
CA ALA A 101 2.01 10.55 -3.57
C ALA A 101 0.91 10.34 -2.51
N LEU A 102 0.34 9.14 -2.44
CA LEU A 102 -0.64 8.77 -1.42
C LEU A 102 -0.04 8.86 -0.01
N TRP A 103 1.22 8.48 0.18
CA TRP A 103 1.91 8.59 1.48
C TRP A 103 1.97 10.04 1.97
N GLY A 104 2.27 10.98 1.07
CA GLY A 104 2.27 12.41 1.36
C GLY A 104 0.87 13.01 1.58
N GLU A 105 -0.15 12.49 0.89
CA GLU A 105 -1.56 12.87 1.10
C GLU A 105 -2.10 12.39 2.43
N ALA A 106 -1.68 11.19 2.84
CA ALA A 106 -2.01 10.60 4.14
C ALA A 106 -1.33 11.32 5.32
N SER A 107 -0.41 12.24 5.05
CA SER A 107 0.44 12.88 6.06
C SER A 107 1.09 11.85 7.00
N LEU A 108 1.62 10.78 6.39
CA LEU A 108 2.33 9.72 7.11
C LEU A 108 3.74 10.18 7.49
N PRO A 109 4.36 9.56 8.52
CA PRO A 109 5.73 9.86 8.92
C PRO A 109 6.73 9.72 7.76
N SER A 110 7.81 10.50 7.79
CA SER A 110 8.89 10.40 6.81
C SER A 110 9.54 9.02 6.86
N LEU A 111 9.68 8.39 5.69
CA LEU A 111 10.36 7.11 5.54
C LEU A 111 11.85 7.28 5.23
N PRO A 112 12.69 6.29 5.60
CA PRO A 112 14.05 6.19 5.07
C PRO A 112 14.06 6.17 3.53
N HIS A 113 15.16 6.64 2.93
CA HIS A 113 15.31 6.73 1.47
C HIS A 113 15.00 5.41 0.75
N GLU A 114 15.47 4.29 1.28
CA GLU A 114 15.21 2.97 0.70
C GLU A 114 13.72 2.57 0.76
N ASP A 115 13.03 2.90 1.85
CA ASP A 115 11.61 2.58 2.02
C ASP A 115 10.72 3.43 1.11
N VAL A 116 11.13 4.67 0.81
CA VAL A 116 10.53 5.46 -0.28
C VAL A 116 10.73 4.75 -1.61
N GLY A 117 11.93 4.23 -1.87
CA GLY A 117 12.21 3.40 -3.04
C GLY A 117 11.31 2.17 -3.15
N ARG A 118 11.03 1.51 -2.01
CA ARG A 118 10.11 0.36 -1.93
C ARG A 118 8.65 0.76 -2.23
N LEU A 119 8.20 1.96 -1.86
CA LEU A 119 6.90 2.48 -2.29
C LEU A 119 6.84 2.72 -3.82
N VAL A 120 7.92 3.26 -4.40
CA VAL A 120 8.04 3.41 -5.87
C VAL A 120 8.04 2.05 -6.56
N TYR A 121 8.70 1.04 -5.99
CA TYR A 121 8.66 -0.33 -6.49
C TYR A 121 7.25 -0.94 -6.41
N ALA A 122 6.54 -0.76 -5.30
CA ALA A 122 5.16 -1.23 -5.16
C ALA A 122 4.21 -0.55 -6.16
N LYS A 123 4.37 0.74 -6.43
CA LYS A 123 3.71 1.46 -7.54
C LYS A 123 3.97 0.77 -8.89
N TYR A 124 5.22 0.40 -9.17
CA TYR A 124 5.57 -0.34 -10.39
C TYR A 124 4.84 -1.68 -10.46
N VAL A 125 4.85 -2.46 -9.37
CA VAL A 125 4.16 -3.76 -9.31
C VAL A 125 2.67 -3.60 -9.63
N LEU A 126 1.99 -2.62 -9.02
CA LEU A 126 0.57 -2.35 -9.24
C LEU A 126 0.23 -2.00 -10.69
N LEU A 127 1.10 -1.28 -11.40
CA LEU A 127 0.88 -0.96 -12.82
C LEU A 127 0.90 -2.22 -13.72
N TRP A 128 1.60 -3.28 -13.31
CA TRP A 128 1.76 -4.50 -14.10
C TRP A 128 0.85 -5.66 -13.70
N THR A 129 -0.01 -5.52 -12.67
CA THR A 129 -0.89 -6.61 -12.20
C THR A 129 -2.10 -6.90 -13.09
N GLY A 130 -2.21 -6.26 -14.25
CA GLY A 130 -3.24 -6.55 -15.26
C GLY A 130 -4.62 -5.92 -14.99
N GLN A 131 -4.83 -5.28 -13.83
CA GLN A 131 -6.03 -4.48 -13.57
C GLN A 131 -5.95 -3.06 -14.17
N TYR A 132 -4.80 -2.68 -14.75
CA TYR A 132 -4.50 -1.31 -15.17
C TYR A 132 -3.81 -1.28 -16.54
N PRO A 133 -3.92 -0.18 -17.30
CA PRO A 133 -3.26 -0.07 -18.60
C PRO A 133 -1.76 -0.21 -18.41
N ALA A 134 -1.18 -1.23 -19.06
CA ALA A 134 0.26 -1.37 -19.18
C ALA A 134 0.86 -0.07 -19.76
N PRO A 135 2.13 0.24 -19.50
CA PRO A 135 2.80 1.39 -20.09
C PRO A 135 2.53 1.44 -21.61
N ASN A 136 1.91 2.53 -22.06
CA ASN A 136 1.45 2.65 -23.45
C ASN A 136 2.61 2.98 -24.40
N THR A 137 3.75 3.44 -23.86
CA THR A 137 4.93 3.83 -24.63
C THR A 137 6.22 3.37 -23.96
N ASP A 138 7.26 3.13 -24.76
CA ASP A 138 8.63 2.93 -24.27
C ASP A 138 9.13 4.10 -23.41
N GLY A 139 8.62 5.30 -23.66
CA GLY A 139 8.94 6.49 -22.87
C GLY A 139 8.49 6.38 -21.42
N ASP A 140 7.31 5.81 -21.19
CA ASP A 140 6.77 5.59 -19.85
C ASP A 140 7.59 4.52 -19.10
N TYR A 141 7.96 3.44 -19.80
CA TYR A 141 8.84 2.41 -19.25
C TYR A 141 10.21 2.97 -18.82
N ARG A 142 10.83 3.82 -19.66
CA ARG A 142 12.11 4.47 -19.35
C ARG A 142 12.00 5.41 -18.16
N LYS A 143 10.93 6.19 -18.06
CA LYS A 143 10.69 7.10 -16.91
C LYS A 143 10.55 6.31 -15.61
N MET A 144 9.78 5.23 -15.62
CA MET A 144 9.60 4.36 -14.45
C MET A 144 10.91 3.72 -14.01
N THR A 145 11.70 3.21 -14.96
CA THR A 145 13.01 2.62 -14.67
C THR A 145 13.97 3.67 -14.09
N ALA A 146 13.98 4.88 -14.65
CA ALA A 146 14.80 5.98 -14.16
C ALA A 146 14.36 6.52 -12.78
N GLU A 147 13.09 6.38 -12.43
CA GLU A 147 12.58 6.71 -11.09
C GLU A 147 13.09 5.70 -10.06
N LEU A 148 12.96 4.41 -10.33
CA LEU A 148 13.46 3.32 -9.49
C LEU A 148 14.97 3.40 -9.29
N SER A 149 15.74 3.69 -10.35
CA SER A 149 17.21 3.73 -10.27
C SER A 149 17.76 4.80 -9.32
N LYS A 150 16.95 5.79 -8.90
CA LYS A 150 17.36 6.80 -7.89
C LYS A 150 17.49 6.22 -6.48
N TYR A 151 16.92 5.03 -6.28
CA TYR A 151 16.86 4.34 -5.00
C TYR A 151 17.65 3.03 -5.02
N GLU A 152 18.24 2.67 -6.17
CA GLU A 152 19.12 1.51 -6.29
C GLU A 152 20.58 1.94 -6.13
N ASP A 153 21.32 1.27 -5.25
CA ASP A 153 22.75 1.48 -5.13
C ASP A 153 23.51 0.75 -6.24
N THR A 154 24.40 1.46 -6.93
CA THR A 154 25.36 0.83 -7.84
C THR A 154 26.47 0.20 -7.02
N LYS A 155 26.45 -1.12 -6.82
CA LYS A 155 27.48 -1.83 -6.05
C LYS A 155 28.78 -2.06 -6.82
N PHE A 156 28.72 -2.12 -8.15
CA PHE A 156 29.90 -2.45 -8.94
C PHE A 156 29.85 -1.86 -10.34
N GLN A 157 30.96 -1.28 -10.79
CA GLN A 157 31.16 -0.84 -12.16
C GLN A 157 32.52 -1.37 -12.68
N LEU A 158 32.50 -2.27 -13.66
CA LEU A 158 33.69 -2.74 -14.38
C LEU A 158 33.56 -2.33 -15.85
N GLY A 159 34.22 -1.22 -16.21
CA GLY A 159 34.06 -0.63 -17.54
C GLY A 159 32.60 -0.19 -17.79
N ARG A 160 31.93 -0.86 -18.75
CA ARG A 160 30.51 -0.62 -19.08
C ARG A 160 29.54 -1.53 -18.32
N LEU A 161 30.02 -2.57 -17.64
CA LEU A 161 29.18 -3.44 -16.82
C LEU A 161 28.85 -2.74 -15.51
N ARG A 162 27.56 -2.56 -15.24
CA ARG A 162 27.04 -2.03 -13.98
C ARG A 162 26.22 -3.13 -13.31
N SER A 163 26.53 -3.43 -12.05
CA SER A 163 25.66 -4.21 -11.19
C SER A 163 24.93 -3.27 -10.24
N THR A 164 23.63 -3.14 -10.39
CA THR A 164 22.76 -2.45 -9.42
C THR A 164 22.29 -3.46 -8.37
N VAL A 165 22.25 -3.03 -7.12
CA VAL A 165 21.50 -3.74 -6.10
C VAL A 165 20.07 -3.32 -6.26
N ARG A 166 19.24 -4.28 -6.68
CA ARG A 166 17.80 -4.10 -6.62
C ARG A 166 17.40 -3.93 -5.16
N LEU A 167 16.53 -2.95 -4.91
CA LEU A 167 15.87 -2.79 -3.62
C LEU A 167 15.30 -4.13 -3.15
N SER A 168 15.60 -4.52 -1.92
CA SER A 168 14.95 -5.67 -1.32
C SER A 168 13.47 -5.38 -1.13
N PHE A 169 12.63 -6.37 -1.41
CA PHE A 169 11.20 -6.30 -1.13
C PHE A 169 10.80 -7.62 -0.49
N THR A 170 11.26 -7.82 0.74
CA THR A 170 10.98 -8.99 1.58
C THR A 170 9.71 -8.78 2.40
N TRP A 171 9.24 -9.82 3.10
CA TRP A 171 8.17 -9.66 4.07
C TRP A 171 8.48 -8.58 5.12
N ASP A 172 9.67 -8.59 5.71
CA ASP A 172 10.02 -7.64 6.78
C ASP A 172 10.12 -6.20 6.26
N ASP A 173 10.60 -6.02 5.03
CA ASP A 173 10.62 -4.71 4.36
C ASP A 173 9.22 -4.18 4.13
N PHE A 174 8.33 -5.02 3.60
CA PHE A 174 6.93 -4.70 3.40
C PHE A 174 6.23 -4.40 4.73
N ASP A 175 6.37 -5.29 5.72
CA ASP A 175 5.60 -5.25 6.97
C ASP A 175 5.99 -4.03 7.80
N ARG A 176 7.27 -3.63 7.81
CA ARG A 176 7.72 -2.39 8.45
C ARG A 176 7.00 -1.15 7.90
N ILE A 177 6.92 -1.02 6.58
CA ILE A 177 6.25 0.10 5.92
C ILE A 177 4.74 0.03 6.17
N TYR A 178 4.15 -1.17 6.08
CA TYR A 178 2.75 -1.39 6.36
C TYR A 178 2.38 -0.99 7.79
N GLN A 179 3.15 -1.45 8.78
CA GLN A 179 2.90 -1.14 10.20
C GLN A 179 2.98 0.35 10.47
N THR A 180 3.87 1.08 9.80
CA THR A 180 3.94 2.55 9.95
C THR A 180 2.61 3.23 9.59
N ALA A 181 1.97 2.79 8.50
CA ALA A 181 0.65 3.29 8.10
C ALA A 181 -0.47 2.76 9.02
N ALA A 182 -0.41 1.48 9.39
CA ALA A 182 -1.37 0.84 10.26
C ALA A 182 -1.41 1.46 11.67
N ASP A 183 -0.25 1.73 12.25
CA ASP A 183 -0.13 2.37 13.56
C ASP A 183 -0.63 3.81 13.50
N THR A 184 -0.34 4.53 12.41
CA THR A 184 -0.92 5.87 12.19
C THR A 184 -2.44 5.80 12.14
N PHE A 185 -3.01 4.84 11.41
CA PHE A 185 -4.47 4.65 11.36
C PHE A 185 -5.04 4.38 12.76
N ARG A 186 -4.49 3.39 13.48
CA ARG A 186 -4.93 3.04 14.85
C ARG A 186 -4.87 4.22 15.82
N ALA A 187 -3.90 5.12 15.64
CA ALA A 187 -3.74 6.32 16.46
C ALA A 187 -4.79 7.42 16.17
N ILE A 188 -5.34 7.48 14.96
CA ILE A 188 -6.33 8.50 14.56
C ILE A 188 -7.77 7.99 14.55
N VAL A 189 -7.99 6.68 14.63
CA VAL A 189 -9.32 6.10 14.82
C VAL A 189 -9.80 6.43 16.23
N PRO A 190 -11.02 6.98 16.39
CA PRO A 190 -11.63 7.14 17.70
C PRO A 190 -11.70 5.79 18.41
N GLN A 191 -11.12 5.69 19.60
CA GLN A 191 -11.21 4.47 20.39
C GLN A 191 -12.51 4.48 21.19
N ILE A 192 -12.99 3.30 21.58
CA ILE A 192 -14.12 3.18 22.51
C ILE A 192 -13.55 2.56 23.77
N ASP A 193 -13.74 3.20 24.92
CA ASP A 193 -13.30 2.64 26.20
C ASP A 193 -14.17 1.44 26.62
N GLU A 194 -13.77 0.77 27.72
CA GLU A 194 -14.47 -0.42 28.24
C GLU A 194 -15.93 -0.12 28.64
N ASP A 195 -16.26 1.15 28.85
CA ASP A 195 -17.58 1.65 29.24
C ASP A 195 -18.41 2.14 28.03
N GLY A 196 -17.87 2.06 26.81
CA GLY A 196 -18.57 2.44 25.58
C GLY A 196 -18.43 3.91 25.18
N TRP A 197 -17.55 4.68 25.82
CA TRP A 197 -17.31 6.09 25.47
C TRP A 197 -16.26 6.25 24.37
N LEU A 198 -16.55 7.17 23.44
CA LEU A 198 -15.65 7.55 22.36
C LEU A 198 -14.45 8.35 22.91
N ILE A 199 -13.28 7.72 22.94
CA ILE A 199 -11.98 8.36 23.17
C ILE A 199 -11.55 9.04 21.86
N ILE A 200 -11.62 10.38 21.84
CA ILE A 200 -11.09 11.19 20.74
C ILE A 200 -9.61 11.50 21.04
N PRO A 201 -8.65 11.11 20.16
CA PRO A 201 -7.21 11.25 20.43
C PRO A 201 -6.70 12.71 20.53
N GLU A 202 -7.53 13.73 20.32
CA GLU A 202 -7.13 15.13 20.28
C GLU A 202 -8.03 16.03 21.13
N GLY A 203 -7.87 16.01 22.46
CA GLY A 203 -8.32 17.05 23.39
C GLY A 203 -9.83 17.38 23.40
N PRO A 204 -10.30 18.24 24.33
CA PRO A 204 -11.71 18.56 24.43
C PRO A 204 -12.16 19.43 23.24
N ARG A 205 -12.97 18.86 22.33
CA ARG A 205 -13.78 19.65 21.40
C ARG A 205 -14.96 20.25 22.17
N LYS A 206 -15.02 21.58 22.23
CA LYS A 206 -16.14 22.31 22.81
C LYS A 206 -17.35 22.12 21.88
N PHE A 207 -18.24 21.19 22.21
CA PHE A 207 -19.56 21.13 21.60
C PHE A 207 -20.37 22.33 22.10
N THR A 208 -20.38 23.43 21.36
CA THR A 208 -21.47 24.40 21.47
C THR A 208 -22.65 23.85 20.68
N ARG A 209 -23.67 23.40 21.40
CA ARG A 209 -25.01 23.24 20.83
C ARG A 209 -25.52 24.65 20.50
N ASP A 210 -25.61 24.95 19.22
CA ASP A 210 -26.58 25.91 18.70
C ASP A 210 -27.75 25.12 18.10
#